data_AF-A0A1Q3T468-F1
#
_entry.id   AF-A0A1Q3T468-F1
#
_cell.length_a   1.000
_cell.length_b   1.000
_cell.length_c   1.000
_cell.angle_alpha   90.00
_cell.angle_beta   90.00
_cell.angle_gamma   90.00
#
_symmetry.space_group_name_H-M   'P 1'
#
loop_
_entity.id
_entity.type
_entity.pdbx_description
1 polymer ?
#
loop_
_entity_poly.entity_id
_entity_poly.type
_entity_poly.pdbx_seq_one_letter_code
_entity_poly.pdbx_strand_id
1 'polypeptide(L)' 'MPRGVEEGSKRERQYEHIRDSYEDRGVSKDEAEERAARTVNKERHEHGETKEQHEHKKS' A
#
# COMPACT_ATOMS: atom_id res chain seq x y z
N MET A 1 -2.44 -6.09 -3.80
CA MET A 1 -1.60 -5.46 -2.74
C MET A 1 -0.40 -4.73 -3.36
N PRO A 2 0.00 -3.56 -2.83
CA PRO A 2 1.13 -2.78 -3.35
C PRO A 2 2.48 -3.47 -3.12
N ARG A 3 3.40 -3.33 -4.08
CA ARG A 3 4.75 -3.92 -4.00
C ARG A 3 5.55 -3.36 -2.82
N GLY A 4 6.21 -4.24 -2.07
CA GLY A 4 7.03 -3.88 -0.91
C GLY A 4 6.23 -3.62 0.37
N VAL A 5 4.95 -3.98 0.41
CA VAL A 5 4.19 -4.14 1.65
C VAL A 5 4.28 -5.61 2.06
N GLU A 6 4.74 -5.84 3.29
CA GLU A 6 4.86 -7.18 3.86
C GLU A 6 3.54 -7.67 4.44
N GLU A 7 3.34 -8.99 4.41
CA GLU A 7 2.14 -9.60 4.95
C GLU A 7 2.02 -9.41 6.47
N GLY A 8 0.83 -9.07 6.97
CA GLY A 8 0.59 -8.74 8.38
C GLY A 8 1.16 -7.40 8.86
N SER A 9 1.78 -6.61 7.97
CA SER A 9 2.30 -5.28 8.31
C SER A 9 1.18 -4.26 8.55
N LYS A 10 1.53 -3.12 9.16
CA LYS A 10 0.60 -1.99 9.30
C LYS A 10 0.06 -1.53 7.92
N ARG A 11 0.90 -1.61 6.89
CA ARG A 11 0.57 -1.15 5.53
C ARG A 11 -0.39 -2.11 4.82
N GLU A 12 -0.34 -3.41 5.11
CA GLU A 12 -1.34 -4.38 4.63
C GLU A 12 -2.72 -4.06 5.22
N ARG A 13 -2.82 -3.96 6.56
CA ARG A 13 -4.10 -3.65 7.22
C ARG A 13 -4.71 -2.35 6.73
N GLN A 14 -3.87 -1.37 6.45
CA GLN A 14 -4.29 -0.09 5.88
C GLN A 14 -4.78 -0.22 4.44
N TYR A 15 -4.09 -1.02 3.61
CA TYR A 15 -4.56 -1.36 2.26
C TYR A 15 -5.95 -1.98 2.29
N GLU A 16 -6.14 -3.02 3.11
CA GLU A 16 -7.41 -3.73 3.23
C GLU A 16 -8.52 -2.81 3.71
N HIS A 17 -8.26 -2.02 4.76
CA HIS A 17 -9.24 -1.07 5.28
C HIS A 17 -9.69 -0.03 4.25
N ILE A 18 -8.75 0.49 3.45
CA ILE A 18 -9.08 1.48 2.41
C ILE A 18 -9.84 0.82 1.27
N ARG A 19 -9.42 -0.38 0.83
CA ARG A 19 -10.11 -1.15 -0.23
C ARG A 19 -11.56 -1.41 0.19
N ASP A 20 -11.75 -2.01 1.36
CA ASP A 20 -13.07 -2.37 1.87
C ASP A 20 -13.95 -1.12 2.04
N SER A 21 -13.39 0.00 2.54
CA SER A 21 -14.14 1.25 2.62
C SER A 21 -14.56 1.82 1.26
N TYR A 22 -13.86 1.53 0.16
CA TYR A 22 -14.28 1.94 -1.17
C TYR A 22 -15.31 0.97 -1.76
N GLU A 23 -15.14 -0.33 -1.56
CA GLU A 23 -16.13 -1.34 -1.94
C GLU A 23 -17.48 -1.08 -1.26
N ASP A 24 -17.47 -0.74 0.04
CA ASP A 24 -18.68 -0.35 0.80
C ASP A 24 -19.37 0.89 0.24
N ARG A 25 -18.62 1.78 -0.43
CA ARG A 25 -19.16 2.98 -1.11
C ARG A 25 -19.67 2.69 -2.52
N GLY A 26 -19.65 1.43 -2.96
CA GLY A 26 -20.08 1.00 -4.28
C GLY A 26 -19.03 1.18 -5.37
N VAL A 27 -17.76 1.37 -5.01
CA VAL A 27 -16.66 1.39 -5.98
C VAL A 27 -16.36 -0.05 -6.41
N SER A 28 -16.04 -0.26 -7.69
CA SER A 28 -15.63 -1.58 -8.18
C SER A 28 -14.37 -2.05 -7.47
N LYS A 29 -14.25 -3.37 -7.28
CA LYS A 29 -13.10 -3.98 -6.60
C LYS A 29 -11.75 -3.53 -7.19
N ASP A 30 -11.64 -3.54 -8.53
CA ASP A 30 -10.39 -3.15 -9.20
C ASP A 30 -10.02 -1.68 -8.92
N GLU A 31 -11.01 -0.77 -8.93
CA GLU A 31 -10.79 0.64 -8.64
C GLU A 31 -10.51 0.89 -7.15
N ALA A 32 -11.16 0.14 -6.26
CA ALA A 32 -10.90 0.16 -4.82
C ALA A 32 -9.46 -0.29 -4.51
N GLU A 33 -9.00 -1.38 -5.13
CA GLU A 33 -7.64 -1.89 -5.00
C GLU A 33 -6.59 -0.90 -5.51
N GLU A 34 -6.83 -0.25 -6.66
CA GLU A 34 -5.94 0.78 -7.19
C GLU A 34 -5.83 1.98 -6.23
N ARG A 35 -6.97 2.47 -5.74
CA ARG A 35 -7.02 3.60 -4.78
C ARG A 35 -6.33 3.26 -3.47
N ALA A 36 -6.55 2.06 -2.94
CA ALA A 36 -5.88 1.58 -1.73
C ALA A 36 -4.37 1.49 -1.93
N ALA A 37 -3.91 0.86 -3.02
CA ALA A 37 -2.49 0.74 -3.33
C ALA A 37 -1.83 2.11 -3.48
N ARG A 38 -2.48 3.04 -4.19
CA ARG A 38 -1.96 4.41 -4.39
C ARG A 38 -1.83 5.17 -3.08
N THR A 39 -2.80 5.04 -2.17
CA THR A 39 -2.78 5.70 -0.87
C THR A 39 -1.64 5.19 0.00
N VAL A 40 -1.52 3.86 0.12
CA VAL A 40 -0.46 3.22 0.91
C VAL A 40 0.93 3.53 0.34
N ASN A 41 1.10 3.49 -0.99
CA ASN A 41 2.38 3.86 -1.61
C ASN A 41 2.75 5.33 -1.38
N LYS A 42 1.76 6.23 -1.38
CA LYS A 42 1.97 7.65 -1.05
C LYS A 42 2.46 7.79 0.38
N GLU A 43 1.78 7.20 1.35
CA GLU A 43 2.19 7.26 2.76
C GLU A 43 3.58 6.68 2.97
N ARG A 44 3.89 5.54 2.34
CA ARG A 44 5.23 4.95 2.41
C ARG A 44 6.30 5.89 1.87
N HIS A 45 6.01 6.59 0.78
CA HIS A 45 6.93 7.59 0.24
C HIS A 45 7.11 8.78 1.20
N GLU A 46 6.02 9.28 1.78
CA GLU A 46 6.05 10.38 2.77
C GLU A 46 6.81 10.00 4.04
N HIS A 47 6.72 8.75 4.47
CA HIS A 47 7.44 8.20 5.63
C HIS A 47 8.85 7.70 5.29
N GLY A 48 9.29 7.76 4.04
CA GLY A 48 10.60 7.27 3.61
C GLY A 48 10.75 5.74 3.56
N GLU A 49 9.66 4.99 3.74
CA GLU A 49 9.58 3.52 3.69
C GLU A 49 9.71 2.93 2.27
N THR A 50 10.02 3.78 1.28
CA THR A 50 10.28 3.41 -0.12
C THR A 50 11.76 3.42 -0.49
N LYS A 51 12.66 3.91 0.39
CA LYS A 51 14.09 4.08 0.06
C LYS A 51 14.94 2.82 0.22
N GLU A 52 14.36 1.70 0.63
CA GLU A 52 15.10 0.51 1.06
C GLU A 52 15.25 -0.59 -0.01
N GLN A 53 15.73 -0.22 -1.20
CA GLN A 53 16.17 -1.21 -2.21
C GLN A 53 17.51 -0.87 -2.87
N HIS A 54 18.17 0.25 -2.50
CA HIS A 54 19.43 0.65 -3.14
C HIS A 54 20.68 0.57 -2.24
N GLU A 55 20.54 0.28 -0.94
CA GLU A 55 21.69 0.16 -0.02
C GLU A 55 22.09 -1.28 0.34
N HIS A 56 21.28 -2.30 0.03
CA HIS A 56 21.65 -3.70 0.29
C HIS A 56 22.39 -4.40 -0.87
N LYS A 57 23.06 -3.63 -1.73
CA LYS A 57 23.96 -4.11 -2.81
C LYS A 57 25.35 -3.46 -2.77
N LYS A 58 25.74 -2.88 -1.63
CA LYS A 58 27.11 -2.45 -1.36
C LYS A 58 27.53 -2.90 0.04
N SER A 59 27.90 -4.16 0.17
CA SER A 59 28.88 -4.68 1.14
C SER A 59 29.35 -6.04 0.65
#